data_AF-A0A3G8JTI7-F1
#
_entry.id   AF-A0A3G8JTI7-F1
#
_cell.length_a   1.000
_cell.length_b   1.000
_cell.length_c   1.000
_cell.angle_alpha   90.00
_cell.angle_beta   90.00
_cell.angle_gamma   90.00
#
_symmetry.space_group_name_H-M   'P 1'
#
loop_
_entity.id
_entity.type
_entity.pdbx_description
1 polymer ?
#
loop_
_entity_poly.entity_id
_entity_poly.type
_entity_poly.pdbx_seq_one_letter_code
_entity_poly.pdbx_strand_id
1 'polypeptide(L)'
;MTTRVDSWIWAIRLTKTRSAAGAACRGGHVRVNGVTAKPAQPVSVGDEVRVRLHGHERIVEVTKLISKRVSAPIAAECFIDNSPPPPPREVLASQPRRDRGAGRPTKRERRELDRLRMHGGLLIGMLAMVALVLTGCGGDADDPAAPKTPEAPANAGAGPFFGACGGLSTEEVSSITKFAGLTNTVNNASVCEWDSSNDRTGPVASFNWYRGSPIGRERATEQLSRETTKDIDIDGHKGFIASDVGICEIGIAFGADFFEWSVSAGTQALTGEQPPPTDQICDATREMSRLSIERSS
;
A
#
# COMPACT_ATOMS: atom_id res chain seq x y z
N MET A 1 -6.60 -10.54 -32.12
CA MET A 1 -5.20 -10.99 -31.95
C MET A 1 -5.11 -11.70 -30.62
N THR A 2 -4.79 -13.00 -30.60
CA THR A 2 -4.83 -13.80 -29.37
C THR A 2 -3.47 -13.80 -28.69
N THR A 3 -3.41 -13.39 -27.42
CA THR A 3 -2.18 -13.42 -26.62
C THR A 3 -2.30 -14.51 -25.56
N ARG A 4 -1.23 -15.28 -25.35
CA ARG A 4 -1.15 -16.28 -24.28
C ARG A 4 -0.91 -15.61 -22.92
N VAL A 5 -1.54 -16.11 -21.86
CA VAL A 5 -1.38 -15.58 -20.49
C VAL A 5 0.08 -15.53 -20.07
N ASP A 6 0.89 -16.55 -20.36
CA ASP A 6 2.30 -16.59 -19.98
C ASP A 6 3.13 -15.50 -20.69
N SER A 7 2.83 -15.25 -21.96
CA SER A 7 3.45 -14.20 -22.75
C SER A 7 3.00 -12.83 -22.28
N TRP A 8 1.72 -12.69 -21.92
CA TRP A 8 1.14 -11.43 -21.51
C TRP A 8 1.67 -10.99 -20.14
N ILE A 9 1.60 -11.83 -19.10
CA ILE A 9 2.11 -11.48 -17.75
C ILE A 9 3.63 -11.23 -17.74
N TRP A 10 4.38 -11.80 -18.68
CA TRP A 10 5.78 -11.47 -18.91
C TRP A 10 5.96 -10.13 -19.63
N ALA A 11 5.14 -9.87 -20.64
CA ALA A 11 5.19 -8.65 -21.44
C ALA A 11 4.89 -7.41 -20.58
N ILE A 12 3.89 -7.50 -19.69
CA ILE A 12 3.52 -6.45 -18.71
C ILE A 12 4.37 -6.47 -17.43
N ARG A 13 5.46 -7.26 -17.41
CA ARG A 13 6.48 -7.25 -16.35
C ARG A 13 6.04 -7.76 -14.97
N LEU A 14 4.90 -8.44 -14.83
CA LEU A 14 4.55 -9.15 -13.59
C LEU A 14 5.54 -10.27 -13.26
N THR A 15 6.21 -10.81 -14.28
CA THR A 15 7.30 -11.78 -14.13
C THR A 15 8.60 -11.27 -14.76
N LYS A 16 9.73 -11.66 -14.17
CA LYS A 16 11.07 -11.27 -14.65
C LYS A 16 11.40 -11.89 -16.01
N THR A 17 11.02 -13.15 -16.23
CA THR A 17 11.33 -13.90 -17.46
C THR A 17 10.11 -14.66 -17.96
N ARG A 18 10.07 -14.95 -19.27
CA ARG A 18 8.99 -15.73 -19.88
C ARG A 18 8.95 -17.17 -19.34
N SER A 19 10.12 -17.74 -19.01
CA SER A 19 10.21 -19.05 -18.37
C SER A 19 9.57 -19.05 -16.97
N ALA A 20 9.74 -17.98 -16.19
CA ALA A 20 9.10 -17.81 -14.88
C ALA A 20 7.58 -17.68 -15.01
N ALA A 21 7.07 -16.96 -16.03
CA ALA A 21 5.64 -16.90 -16.32
C ALA A 21 5.04 -18.29 -16.60
N GLY A 22 5.69 -19.07 -17.47
CA GLY A 22 5.27 -20.43 -17.77
C GLY A 22 5.33 -21.35 -16.54
N ALA A 23 6.36 -21.21 -15.70
CA ALA A 23 6.47 -21.96 -14.45
C ALA A 23 5.37 -21.59 -13.45
N ALA A 24 5.05 -20.31 -13.31
CA ALA A 24 3.96 -19.83 -12.46
C ALA A 24 2.60 -20.39 -12.88
N CYS A 25 2.31 -20.40 -14.19
CA CYS A 25 1.09 -21.02 -14.72
C CYS A 25 1.03 -22.52 -14.40
N ARG A 26 2.13 -23.27 -14.64
CA ARG A 26 2.19 -24.71 -14.33
C ARG A 26 2.09 -25.01 -12.83
N GLY A 27 2.59 -24.12 -11.98
CA GLY A 27 2.52 -24.24 -10.52
C GLY A 27 1.17 -23.85 -9.92
N GLY A 28 0.17 -23.49 -10.75
CA GLY A 28 -1.14 -23.06 -10.27
C GLY A 28 -1.15 -21.67 -9.64
N HIS A 29 -0.11 -20.88 -9.89
CA HIS A 29 0.06 -19.53 -9.35
C HIS A 29 -0.56 -18.44 -10.22
N VAL A 30 -1.08 -18.81 -11.39
CA VAL A 30 -1.77 -17.89 -12.30
C VAL A 30 -3.19 -18.39 -12.51
N ARG A 31 -4.16 -17.49 -12.33
CA ARG A 31 -5.58 -17.73 -12.63
C ARG A 31 -6.07 -16.68 -13.61
N VAL A 32 -6.98 -17.08 -14.49
CA VAL A 32 -7.73 -16.20 -15.39
C VAL A 32 -9.20 -16.41 -15.06
N ASN A 33 -9.91 -15.34 -14.69
CA ASN A 33 -11.32 -15.37 -14.28
C ASN A 33 -11.59 -16.45 -13.22
N GLY A 34 -10.75 -16.49 -12.17
CA GLY A 34 -10.84 -17.46 -11.07
C GLY A 34 -10.33 -18.87 -11.37
N VAL A 35 -10.07 -19.23 -12.63
CA VAL A 35 -9.65 -20.59 -13.03
C VAL A 35 -8.14 -20.65 -13.25
N THR A 36 -7.49 -21.68 -12.72
CA THR A 36 -6.04 -21.92 -12.93
C THR A 36 -5.71 -22.00 -14.42
N ALA A 37 -4.77 -21.17 -14.86
CA ALA A 37 -4.48 -21.02 -16.28
C ALA A 37 -3.27 -21.85 -16.72
N LYS A 38 -3.42 -22.55 -17.85
CA LYS A 38 -2.28 -23.18 -18.54
C LYS A 38 -1.46 -22.08 -19.24
N PRO A 39 -0.13 -22.23 -19.42
CA PRO A 39 0.70 -21.20 -20.04
C PRO A 39 0.19 -20.69 -21.40
N ALA A 40 -0.34 -21.60 -22.23
CA ALA A 40 -0.84 -21.27 -23.56
C ALA A 40 -2.31 -20.79 -23.59
N GLN A 41 -2.96 -20.64 -22.43
CA GLN A 41 -4.34 -20.16 -22.36
C GLN A 41 -4.41 -18.74 -22.93
N PRO A 42 -5.35 -18.46 -23.85
CA PRO A 42 -5.55 -17.12 -24.36
C PRO A 42 -6.09 -16.19 -23.27
N VAL A 43 -5.72 -14.91 -23.35
CA VAL A 43 -6.32 -13.81 -22.58
C VAL A 43 -6.97 -12.80 -23.52
N SER A 44 -8.05 -12.19 -23.04
CA SER A 44 -8.85 -11.18 -23.71
C SER A 44 -8.90 -9.90 -22.86
N VAL A 45 -9.23 -8.78 -23.50
CA VAL A 45 -9.51 -7.53 -22.77
C VAL A 45 -10.72 -7.74 -21.86
N GLY A 46 -10.65 -7.25 -20.63
CA GLY A 46 -11.64 -7.45 -19.57
C GLY A 46 -11.42 -8.71 -18.73
N ASP A 47 -10.49 -9.61 -19.10
CA ASP A 47 -10.17 -10.76 -18.25
C ASP A 47 -9.49 -10.31 -16.94
N GLU A 48 -9.88 -10.91 -15.82
CA GLU A 48 -9.15 -10.80 -14.56
C GLU A 48 -8.02 -11.84 -14.55
N VAL A 49 -6.78 -11.38 -14.38
CA VAL A 49 -5.59 -12.22 -14.24
C VAL A 49 -5.03 -12.06 -12.83
N ARG A 50 -5.05 -13.15 -12.06
CA ARG A 50 -4.51 -13.21 -10.70
C ARG A 50 -3.19 -13.98 -10.70
N VAL A 51 -2.12 -13.34 -10.25
CA VAL A 51 -0.74 -13.87 -10.24
C VAL A 51 -0.19 -13.84 -8.82
N ARG A 52 0.16 -15.01 -8.27
CA ARG A 52 0.74 -15.14 -6.93
C ARG A 52 2.24 -15.44 -7.01
N LEU A 53 3.08 -14.49 -6.63
CA LEU A 53 4.54 -14.63 -6.68
C LEU A 53 5.17 -14.12 -5.39
N HIS A 54 6.14 -14.86 -4.86
CA HIS A 54 6.94 -14.45 -3.69
C HIS A 54 6.10 -14.03 -2.46
N GLY A 55 4.95 -14.69 -2.25
CA GLY A 55 4.05 -14.36 -1.13
C GLY A 55 3.12 -13.16 -1.39
N HIS A 56 3.26 -12.49 -2.53
CA HIS A 56 2.39 -11.39 -2.95
C HIS A 56 1.40 -11.85 -4.01
N GLU A 57 0.17 -11.39 -3.90
CA GLU A 57 -0.85 -11.55 -4.93
C GLU A 57 -0.93 -10.26 -5.74
N ARG A 58 -1.00 -10.41 -7.06
CA ARG A 58 -1.35 -9.36 -8.00
C ARG A 58 -2.66 -9.73 -8.68
N ILE A 59 -3.62 -8.82 -8.68
CA ILE A 59 -4.91 -9.00 -9.34
C ILE A 59 -4.99 -7.89 -10.37
N VAL A 60 -4.99 -8.24 -11.65
CA VAL A 60 -5.00 -7.23 -12.72
C VAL A 60 -6.08 -7.54 -13.74
N GLU A 61 -6.77 -6.51 -14.21
CA GLU A 61 -7.71 -6.60 -15.34
C GLU A 61 -6.98 -6.25 -16.64
N VAL A 62 -7.18 -7.04 -17.70
CA VAL A 62 -6.52 -6.82 -19.00
C VAL A 62 -7.17 -5.65 -19.74
N THR A 63 -6.42 -4.60 -20.07
CA THR A 63 -6.92 -3.49 -20.92
C THR A 63 -6.33 -3.51 -22.33
N LYS A 64 -5.08 -3.97 -22.49
CA LYS A 64 -4.41 -4.10 -23.80
C LYS A 64 -3.69 -5.43 -23.94
N LEU A 65 -3.82 -6.05 -25.11
CA LEU A 65 -3.15 -7.30 -25.44
C LEU A 65 -1.77 -7.04 -26.06
N ILE A 66 -0.72 -7.32 -25.30
CA ILE A 66 0.68 -7.22 -25.77
C ILE A 66 1.41 -8.56 -25.61
N SER A 67 2.27 -8.89 -26.57
CA SER A 67 3.09 -10.11 -26.56
C SER A 67 4.59 -9.84 -26.49
N LYS A 68 5.02 -8.60 -26.77
CA LYS A 68 6.41 -8.14 -26.62
C LYS A 68 6.55 -7.42 -25.29
N ARG A 69 7.65 -7.67 -24.58
CA ARG A 69 7.95 -6.98 -23.33
C ARG A 69 8.27 -5.51 -23.58
N VAL A 70 7.67 -4.64 -22.77
CA VAL A 70 7.76 -3.19 -22.90
C VAL A 70 8.39 -2.56 -21.65
N SER A 71 8.61 -1.24 -21.70
CA SER A 71 9.05 -0.44 -20.56
C SER A 71 7.98 -0.42 -19.45
N ALA A 72 8.37 -0.03 -18.23
CA ALA A 72 7.44 0.00 -17.10
C ALA A 72 6.21 0.92 -17.33
N PRO A 73 6.36 2.14 -17.90
CA PRO A 73 5.22 3.01 -18.16
C PRO A 73 4.21 2.40 -19.16
N ILE A 74 4.71 1.86 -20.27
CA ILE A 74 3.85 1.25 -21.30
C ILE A 74 3.17 -0.03 -20.77
N ALA A 75 3.84 -0.78 -19.89
CA ALA A 75 3.25 -1.95 -19.25
C ALA A 75 2.06 -1.58 -18.36
N ALA A 76 2.17 -0.47 -17.60
CA ALA A 76 1.11 0.00 -16.71
C ALA A 76 -0.18 0.38 -17.46
N GLU A 77 -0.07 0.85 -18.71
CA GLU A 77 -1.25 1.14 -19.55
C GLU A 77 -1.99 -0.10 -20.06
N CYS A 78 -1.41 -1.30 -19.90
CA CYS A 78 -1.97 -2.53 -20.45
C CYS A 78 -2.87 -3.29 -19.47
N PHE A 79 -3.00 -2.82 -18.23
CA PHE A 79 -3.86 -3.43 -17.23
C PHE A 79 -4.33 -2.43 -16.17
N ILE A 80 -5.42 -2.76 -15.47
CA ILE A 80 -5.85 -2.07 -14.24
C ILE A 80 -5.41 -2.92 -13.05
N ASP A 81 -4.74 -2.32 -12.06
CA ASP A 81 -4.27 -3.02 -10.85
C ASP A 81 -5.34 -3.00 -9.75
N ASN A 82 -5.98 -4.14 -9.53
CA ASN A 82 -6.97 -4.39 -8.48
C ASN A 82 -6.36 -5.16 -7.29
N SER A 83 -5.04 -5.19 -7.16
CA SER A 83 -4.38 -5.90 -6.06
C SER A 83 -4.76 -5.28 -4.72
N PRO A 84 -5.02 -6.10 -3.68
CA PRO A 84 -5.27 -5.58 -2.35
C PRO A 84 -4.08 -4.72 -1.91
N PRO A 85 -4.34 -3.65 -1.13
CA PRO A 85 -3.26 -2.82 -0.62
C PRO A 85 -2.27 -3.68 0.16
N PRO A 86 -0.96 -3.38 0.07
CA PRO A 86 0.02 -4.08 0.89
C PRO A 86 -0.38 -3.93 2.36
N PRO A 87 -0.20 -4.97 3.19
CA PRO A 87 -0.47 -4.84 4.62
C PRO A 87 0.33 -3.66 5.20
N PRO A 88 -0.23 -2.93 6.19
CA PRO A 88 0.42 -1.76 6.77
C PRO A 88 1.86 -2.05 7.18
N ARG A 89 2.74 -1.06 7.04
CA ARG A 89 4.17 -1.22 7.35
C ARG A 89 4.40 -1.68 8.80
N GLU A 90 3.54 -1.26 9.73
CA GLU A 90 3.55 -1.68 11.14
C GLU A 90 3.29 -3.19 11.29
N VAL A 91 2.38 -3.75 10.51
CA VAL A 91 2.09 -5.19 10.48
C VAL A 91 3.28 -5.95 9.88
N LEU A 92 3.91 -5.40 8.83
CA LEU A 92 5.11 -5.99 8.24
C LEU A 92 6.36 -5.86 9.13
N ALA A 93 6.44 -4.82 9.96
CA ALA A 93 7.52 -4.58 10.91
C ALA A 93 7.35 -5.42 12.20
N SER A 94 6.11 -5.67 12.63
CA SER A 94 5.79 -6.52 13.77
C SER A 94 5.95 -8.02 13.48
N GLN A 95 6.08 -8.41 12.20
CA GLN A 95 6.42 -9.79 11.86
C GLN A 95 7.80 -10.16 12.42
N PRO A 96 7.90 -11.20 13.27
CA PRO A 96 9.16 -11.61 13.86
C PRO A 96 10.21 -11.91 12.78
N ARG A 97 11.24 -11.07 12.70
CA ARG A 97 12.38 -11.28 11.81
C ARG A 97 13.42 -12.12 12.53
N ARG A 98 13.96 -13.12 11.83
CA ARG A 98 15.08 -13.92 12.32
C ARG A 98 16.38 -13.23 11.94
N ASP A 99 17.35 -13.22 12.85
CA ASP A 99 18.66 -12.61 12.60
C ASP A 99 19.34 -13.18 11.35
N ARG A 100 19.91 -12.29 10.54
CA ARG A 100 20.62 -12.67 9.33
C ARG A 100 21.82 -13.55 9.72
N GLY A 101 21.86 -14.79 9.22
CA GLY A 101 22.90 -15.77 9.54
C GLY A 101 22.54 -16.79 10.61
N ALA A 102 21.37 -16.68 11.25
CA ALA A 102 20.93 -17.60 12.32
C ALA A 102 20.60 -19.04 11.86
N GLY A 103 20.86 -19.38 10.59
CA GLY A 103 20.69 -20.72 10.04
C GLY A 103 19.27 -21.29 10.15
N ARG A 104 19.17 -22.61 9.89
CA ARG A 104 17.92 -23.37 10.06
C ARG A 104 17.56 -23.46 11.55
N PRO A 105 16.27 -23.35 11.93
CA PRO A 105 15.86 -23.45 13.33
C PRO A 105 16.41 -24.69 14.04
N THR A 106 16.93 -24.49 15.23
CA THR A 106 17.44 -25.58 16.08
C THR A 106 16.27 -26.48 16.51
N LYS A 107 16.56 -27.71 17.00
CA LYS A 107 15.52 -28.65 17.45
C LYS A 107 14.65 -28.06 18.57
N ARG A 108 15.24 -27.23 19.43
CA ARG A 108 14.53 -26.53 20.51
C ARG A 108 13.60 -25.45 19.95
N GLU A 109 14.11 -24.55 19.11
CA GLU A 109 13.32 -23.50 18.45
C GLU A 109 12.18 -24.09 17.62
N ARG A 110 12.41 -25.21 16.92
CA ARG A 110 11.36 -25.92 16.20
C ARG A 110 10.23 -26.37 17.14
N ARG A 111 10.57 -26.93 18.30
CA ARG A 111 9.58 -27.36 19.31
C ARG A 111 8.81 -26.18 19.90
N GLU A 112 9.47 -25.04 20.08
CA GLU A 112 8.83 -23.80 20.54
C GLU A 112 7.89 -23.23 19.47
N LEU A 113 8.30 -23.20 18.20
CA LEU A 113 7.44 -22.84 17.06
C LEU A 113 6.25 -23.79 16.90
N ASP A 114 6.45 -25.09 17.08
CA ASP A 114 5.38 -26.09 17.03
C ASP A 114 4.39 -25.91 18.19
N ARG A 115 4.87 -25.56 19.40
CA ARG A 115 3.99 -25.22 20.55
C ARG A 115 3.13 -24.00 20.26
N LEU A 116 3.70 -22.94 19.67
CA LEU A 116 2.97 -21.73 19.29
C LEU A 116 1.89 -22.02 18.22
N ARG A 117 2.21 -22.88 17.26
CA ARG A 117 1.25 -23.32 16.22
C ARG A 117 0.09 -24.16 16.79
N MET A 118 0.35 -24.97 17.81
CA MET A 118 -0.68 -25.80 18.45
C MET A 118 -1.62 -24.98 19.36
N HIS A 119 -1.16 -23.85 19.92
CA HIS A 119 -2.00 -22.96 20.75
C HIS A 119 -2.82 -21.95 19.93
N GLY A 120 -2.42 -21.64 18.70
CA GLY A 120 -3.19 -20.79 17.78
C GLY A 120 -4.41 -21.48 17.14
N GLY A 121 -4.49 -22.81 17.19
CA GLY A 121 -5.61 -23.57 16.62
C GLY A 121 -6.91 -23.50 17.43
N LEU A 122 -6.85 -23.16 18.72
CA LEU A 122 -8.02 -23.16 19.59
C LEU A 122 -8.89 -21.89 19.46
N LEU A 123 -8.30 -20.77 19.05
CA LEU A 123 -9.00 -19.47 18.92
C LEU A 123 -9.66 -19.25 17.56
N ILE A 124 -9.28 -20.03 16.54
CA ILE A 124 -9.88 -19.94 15.19
C ILE A 124 -11.19 -20.75 15.09
N GLY A 125 -11.45 -21.66 16.04
CA GLY A 125 -12.61 -22.56 16.00
C GLY A 125 -13.95 -21.97 16.45
N MET A 126 -13.99 -20.89 17.24
CA MET A 126 -15.25 -20.36 17.80
C MET A 126 -15.99 -19.36 16.89
N LEU A 127 -15.32 -18.72 15.92
CA LEU A 127 -15.97 -17.75 15.02
C LEU A 127 -16.68 -18.39 13.82
N ALA A 128 -16.49 -19.69 13.57
CA ALA A 128 -17.05 -20.38 12.41
C ALA A 128 -18.42 -21.06 12.64
N MET A 129 -19.04 -20.92 13.82
CA MET A 129 -20.26 -21.64 14.21
C MET A 129 -21.52 -20.77 14.41
N VAL A 130 -21.56 -19.54 13.88
CA VAL A 130 -22.77 -18.68 13.95
C VAL A 130 -23.38 -18.37 12.57
N ALA A 131 -22.73 -18.71 11.45
CA ALA A 131 -23.22 -18.38 10.11
C ALA A 131 -23.77 -19.61 9.34
N LEU A 132 -24.63 -20.40 9.97
CA LEU A 132 -25.22 -21.60 9.34
C LEU A 132 -26.73 -21.70 9.57
N VAL A 133 -27.47 -20.60 9.37
CA VAL A 133 -28.89 -20.67 8.98
C VAL A 133 -29.21 -19.50 8.07
N LEU A 134 -29.49 -19.80 6.79
CA LEU A 134 -30.45 -19.18 5.87
C LEU A 134 -29.94 -19.36 4.43
N THR A 135 -30.24 -20.53 3.88
CA THR A 135 -30.37 -20.77 2.44
C THR A 135 -31.53 -19.92 1.90
N GLY A 136 -31.25 -19.06 0.93
CA GLY A 136 -32.25 -18.32 0.15
C GLY A 136 -31.72 -18.08 -1.27
N CYS A 137 -32.44 -18.60 -2.27
CA CYS A 137 -32.10 -18.52 -3.69
C CYS A 137 -32.44 -17.15 -4.31
N GLY A 138 -31.61 -16.72 -5.26
CA GLY A 138 -32.04 -16.14 -6.54
C GLY A 138 -32.40 -14.65 -6.60
N GLY A 139 -31.77 -13.95 -7.54
CA GLY A 139 -32.26 -12.67 -8.09
C GLY A 139 -31.14 -11.74 -8.55
N ASP A 140 -30.87 -11.74 -9.86
CA ASP A 140 -30.20 -10.63 -10.55
C ASP A 140 -30.97 -9.33 -10.28
N ALA A 141 -30.29 -8.34 -9.72
CA ALA A 141 -30.73 -6.95 -9.69
C ALA A 141 -29.50 -6.05 -9.74
N ASP A 142 -29.42 -5.23 -10.78
CA ASP A 142 -28.44 -4.16 -10.96
C ASP A 142 -28.43 -3.23 -9.73
N ASP A 143 -27.28 -3.14 -9.07
CA ASP A 143 -27.07 -2.25 -7.92
C ASP A 143 -26.25 -1.03 -8.37
N PRO A 144 -26.82 0.20 -8.45
CA PRO A 144 -26.14 1.36 -9.02
C PRO A 144 -25.15 2.04 -8.05
N ALA A 145 -24.77 1.39 -6.94
CA ALA A 145 -24.01 2.00 -5.86
C ALA A 145 -22.71 1.26 -5.47
N ALA A 146 -22.07 0.55 -6.39
CA ALA A 146 -20.70 0.09 -6.17
C ALA A 146 -19.73 1.30 -6.11
N PRO A 147 -18.83 1.40 -5.10
CA PRO A 147 -17.81 2.44 -5.06
C PRO A 147 -16.93 2.29 -6.30
N LYS A 148 -16.99 3.27 -7.22
CA LYS A 148 -16.14 3.28 -8.40
C LYS A 148 -14.70 3.50 -7.95
N THR A 149 -13.84 2.51 -8.19
CA THR A 149 -12.39 2.67 -8.03
C THR A 149 -11.94 3.85 -8.90
N PRO A 150 -11.27 4.87 -8.33
CA PRO A 150 -10.89 6.05 -9.08
C PRO A 150 -9.90 5.68 -10.20
N GLU A 151 -10.28 6.04 -11.43
CA GLU A 151 -9.52 5.79 -12.64
C GLU A 151 -8.22 6.63 -12.66
N ALA A 152 -7.09 6.02 -13.01
CA ALA A 152 -5.82 6.73 -13.11
C ALA A 152 -5.87 7.68 -14.32
N PRO A 153 -5.48 8.96 -14.17
CA PRO A 153 -5.58 9.93 -15.26
C PRO A 153 -4.63 9.61 -16.42
N ALA A 154 -5.13 9.80 -17.65
CA ALA A 154 -4.51 9.37 -18.90
C ALA A 154 -3.22 10.10 -19.32
N ASN A 155 -2.84 11.19 -18.65
CA ASN A 155 -1.63 11.96 -18.94
C ASN A 155 -1.02 12.51 -17.65
N ALA A 156 -0.09 11.77 -17.04
CA ALA A 156 0.81 12.35 -16.05
C ALA A 156 1.79 13.27 -16.80
N GLY A 157 1.57 14.58 -16.75
CA GLY A 157 2.53 15.57 -17.23
C GLY A 157 3.85 15.54 -16.44
N ALA A 158 4.62 16.63 -16.43
CA ALA A 158 5.82 16.71 -15.61
C ALA A 158 5.55 16.52 -14.10
N GLY A 159 4.30 16.74 -13.67
CA GLY A 159 3.89 16.71 -12.27
C GLY A 159 4.41 17.94 -11.52
N PRO A 160 3.87 18.26 -10.34
CA PRO A 160 4.48 19.25 -9.46
C PRO A 160 5.87 18.79 -9.02
N PHE A 161 6.79 19.71 -8.79
CA PHE A 161 8.03 19.42 -8.09
C PHE A 161 7.97 19.99 -6.67
N PHE A 162 8.13 19.13 -5.66
CA PHE A 162 8.03 19.50 -4.25
C PHE A 162 9.37 19.80 -3.57
N GLY A 163 10.46 19.93 -4.33
CA GLY A 163 11.81 20.04 -3.74
C GLY A 163 12.24 18.77 -3.00
N ALA A 164 13.36 18.85 -2.30
CA ALA A 164 13.76 17.78 -1.39
C ALA A 164 12.82 17.75 -0.18
N CYS A 165 12.33 16.56 0.19
CA CYS A 165 11.50 16.34 1.37
C CYS A 165 10.27 17.25 1.50
N GLY A 166 9.56 17.48 0.39
CA GLY A 166 8.37 18.34 0.40
C GLY A 166 8.69 19.83 0.62
N GLY A 167 9.97 20.20 0.48
CA GLY A 167 10.44 21.57 0.64
C GLY A 167 10.71 21.96 2.09
N LEU A 168 10.73 21.00 3.03
CA LEU A 168 10.94 21.26 4.46
C LEU A 168 12.30 20.77 4.95
N SER A 169 12.94 21.54 5.84
CA SER A 169 14.15 21.15 6.56
C SER A 169 13.84 20.34 7.82
N THR A 170 14.85 19.67 8.38
CA THR A 170 14.73 18.95 9.66
C THR A 170 14.34 19.88 10.81
N GLU A 171 14.87 21.10 10.82
CA GLU A 171 14.56 22.13 11.82
C GLU A 171 13.10 22.58 11.72
N GLU A 172 12.58 22.74 10.50
CA GLU A 172 11.17 23.07 10.27
C GLU A 172 10.26 21.92 10.72
N VAL A 173 10.56 20.68 10.33
CA VAL A 173 9.76 19.51 10.74
C VAL A 173 9.75 19.37 12.26
N SER A 174 10.90 19.51 12.92
CA SER A 174 11.00 19.46 14.39
C SER A 174 10.24 20.61 15.05
N SER A 175 10.33 21.82 14.48
CA SER A 175 9.63 23.00 14.99
C SER A 175 8.12 22.91 14.82
N ILE A 176 7.62 22.38 13.71
CA ILE A 176 6.18 22.25 13.42
C ILE A 176 5.57 21.13 14.26
N THR A 177 6.20 19.96 14.29
CA THR A 177 5.72 18.79 15.04
C THR A 177 5.93 18.91 16.55
N LYS A 178 6.86 19.77 17.00
CA LYS A 178 7.33 19.86 18.39
C LYS A 178 7.98 18.58 18.91
N PHE A 179 8.34 17.65 18.03
CA PHE A 179 9.06 16.44 18.42
C PHE A 179 10.55 16.74 18.61
N ALA A 180 11.10 16.22 19.70
CA ALA A 180 12.53 16.32 19.99
C ALA A 180 13.30 15.16 19.36
N GLY A 181 14.57 15.41 19.00
CA GLY A 181 15.50 14.36 18.57
C GLY A 181 15.25 13.80 17.17
N LEU A 182 14.38 14.41 16.36
CA LEU A 182 14.16 13.99 14.99
C LEU A 182 15.45 14.12 14.16
N THR A 183 15.84 13.04 13.52
CA THR A 183 16.94 13.01 12.55
C THR A 183 16.42 12.46 11.23
N ASN A 184 16.88 13.04 10.12
CA ASN A 184 16.49 12.57 8.80
C ASN A 184 17.21 11.24 8.50
N THR A 185 16.47 10.14 8.55
CA THR A 185 16.99 8.77 8.36
C THR A 185 16.80 8.29 6.92
N VAL A 186 15.84 8.86 6.19
CA VAL A 186 15.62 8.63 4.76
C VAL A 186 15.52 9.97 4.05
N ASN A 187 16.39 10.18 3.05
CA ASN A 187 16.36 11.37 2.20
C ASN A 187 16.56 10.98 0.75
N ASN A 188 15.47 10.94 -0.02
CA ASN A 188 15.54 10.78 -1.47
C ASN A 188 14.45 11.59 -2.18
N ALA A 189 14.47 11.56 -3.50
CA ALA A 189 13.63 12.41 -4.35
C ALA A 189 12.11 12.19 -4.19
N SER A 190 11.67 11.07 -3.61
CA SER A 190 10.25 10.75 -3.46
C SER A 190 9.84 10.38 -2.05
N VAL A 191 10.80 10.21 -1.13
CA VAL A 191 10.53 9.81 0.26
C VAL A 191 11.51 10.51 1.18
N CYS A 192 10.98 11.12 2.24
CA CYS A 192 11.74 11.50 3.41
C CYS A 192 11.14 10.95 4.70
N GLU A 193 12.00 10.57 5.63
CA GLU A 193 11.60 10.08 6.95
C GLU A 193 12.52 10.70 8.00
N TRP A 194 11.90 11.25 9.03
CA TRP A 194 12.53 11.70 10.24
C TRP A 194 12.12 10.81 11.38
N ASP A 195 13.09 10.28 12.10
CA ASP A 195 12.88 9.38 13.22
C ASP A 195 13.75 9.81 14.41
N SER A 196 13.21 9.66 15.60
CA SER A 196 13.86 9.96 16.87
C SER A 196 14.61 8.77 17.46
N SER A 197 14.29 7.54 17.03
CA SER A 197 14.81 6.31 17.66
C SER A 197 15.52 5.35 16.70
N ASN A 198 15.64 5.69 15.40
CA ASN A 198 16.20 4.85 14.32
C ASN A 198 15.51 3.48 14.10
N ASP A 199 14.52 3.15 14.91
CA ASP A 199 13.71 1.93 14.84
C ASP A 199 12.20 2.23 14.80
N ARG A 200 11.82 3.51 14.64
CA ARG A 200 10.45 4.03 14.57
C ARG A 200 9.59 3.72 15.79
N THR A 201 10.21 3.46 16.92
CA THR A 201 9.49 3.27 18.19
C THR A 201 9.11 4.59 18.84
N GLY A 202 9.89 5.66 18.60
CA GLY A 202 9.59 7.03 19.02
C GLY A 202 8.82 7.84 17.97
N PRO A 203 8.73 9.18 18.14
CA PRO A 203 8.11 10.05 17.16
C PRO A 203 8.75 9.96 15.77
N VAL A 204 7.89 9.96 14.74
CA VAL A 204 8.24 9.85 13.31
C VAL A 204 7.45 10.88 12.51
N ALA A 205 8.10 11.51 11.53
CA ALA A 205 7.45 12.25 10.47
C ALA A 205 7.94 11.73 9.12
N SER A 206 7.06 11.59 8.13
CA SER A 206 7.45 11.16 6.79
C SER A 206 6.70 11.90 5.70
N PHE A 207 7.40 12.13 4.60
CA PHE A 207 6.89 12.69 3.36
C PHE A 207 7.03 11.65 2.26
N ASN A 208 5.95 11.32 1.56
CA ASN A 208 5.96 10.45 0.40
C ASN A 208 5.36 11.17 -0.80
N TRP A 209 6.00 11.08 -1.96
CA TRP A 209 5.50 11.62 -3.22
C TRP A 209 5.28 10.48 -4.22
N TYR A 210 4.04 10.35 -4.68
CA TYR A 210 3.60 9.30 -5.57
C TYR A 210 3.28 9.89 -6.94
N ARG A 211 3.95 9.35 -7.98
CA ARG A 211 3.80 9.81 -9.36
C ARG A 211 2.96 8.86 -10.19
N GLY A 212 1.97 9.40 -10.90
CA GLY A 212 1.05 8.61 -11.75
C GLY A 212 0.13 7.69 -10.98
N SER A 213 -0.17 8.00 -9.71
CA SER A 213 -1.03 7.21 -8.84
C SER A 213 -2.23 8.04 -8.41
N PRO A 214 -3.48 7.57 -8.60
CA PRO A 214 -4.64 8.29 -8.11
C PRO A 214 -4.70 8.24 -6.58
N ILE A 215 -4.83 9.41 -5.95
CA ILE A 215 -4.93 9.56 -4.49
C ILE A 215 -6.02 8.70 -3.85
N GLY A 216 -7.08 8.40 -4.60
CA GLY A 216 -8.21 7.61 -4.09
C GLY A 216 -7.85 6.18 -3.73
N ARG A 217 -6.76 5.61 -4.29
CA ARG A 217 -6.24 4.30 -3.86
C ARG A 217 -5.73 4.36 -2.42
N GLU A 218 -4.91 5.36 -2.08
CA GLU A 218 -4.39 5.48 -0.71
C GLU A 218 -5.46 5.89 0.28
N ARG A 219 -6.38 6.77 -0.11
CA ARG A 219 -7.54 7.09 0.73
C ARG A 219 -8.33 5.84 1.11
N ALA A 220 -8.55 4.93 0.16
CA ALA A 220 -9.24 3.67 0.44
C ALA A 220 -8.45 2.77 1.40
N THR A 221 -7.11 2.77 1.33
CA THR A 221 -6.26 2.09 2.32
C THR A 221 -6.45 2.70 3.70
N GLU A 222 -6.38 4.03 3.83
CA GLU A 222 -6.48 4.70 5.12
C GLU A 222 -7.86 4.53 5.79
N GLN A 223 -8.92 4.46 5.00
CA GLN A 223 -10.27 4.14 5.50
C GLN A 223 -10.38 2.76 6.14
N LEU A 224 -9.46 1.84 5.84
CA LEU A 224 -9.42 0.50 6.45
C LEU A 224 -8.54 0.44 7.69
N SER A 225 -7.55 1.34 7.82
CA SER A 225 -6.54 1.32 8.89
C SER A 225 -6.72 2.39 9.97
N ARG A 226 -7.46 3.47 9.71
CA ARG A 226 -7.61 4.59 10.63
C ARG A 226 -9.04 4.72 11.15
N GLU A 227 -9.17 5.23 12.37
CA GLU A 227 -10.49 5.46 12.98
C GLU A 227 -11.26 6.57 12.24
N THR A 228 -10.56 7.63 11.84
CA THR A 228 -11.17 8.76 11.13
C THR A 228 -10.50 8.95 9.77
N THR A 229 -11.32 9.11 8.72
CA THR A 229 -10.86 9.61 7.41
C THR A 229 -11.88 10.60 6.86
N LYS A 230 -11.42 11.79 6.48
CA LYS A 230 -12.27 12.89 6.00
C LYS A 230 -11.65 13.52 4.75
N ASP A 231 -12.49 14.02 3.86
CA ASP A 231 -12.02 14.82 2.72
C ASP A 231 -11.63 16.22 3.19
N ILE A 232 -10.57 16.77 2.61
CA ILE A 232 -10.09 18.12 2.92
C ILE A 232 -9.77 18.90 1.65
N ASP A 233 -9.65 20.20 1.83
CA ASP A 233 -9.10 21.15 0.87
C ASP A 233 -8.04 21.98 1.60
N ILE A 234 -6.83 22.06 1.03
CA ILE A 234 -5.77 22.95 1.50
C ILE A 234 -5.35 23.79 0.29
N ASP A 235 -5.53 25.10 0.37
CA ASP A 235 -5.15 26.07 -0.66
C ASP A 235 -5.66 25.73 -2.07
N GLY A 236 -6.87 25.16 -2.17
CA GLY A 236 -7.51 24.78 -3.43
C GLY A 236 -7.14 23.38 -3.92
N HIS A 237 -6.27 22.65 -3.20
CA HIS A 237 -5.91 21.28 -3.49
C HIS A 237 -6.74 20.30 -2.68
N LYS A 238 -7.44 19.40 -3.38
CA LYS A 238 -8.25 18.35 -2.76
C LYS A 238 -7.38 17.25 -2.20
N GLY A 239 -7.81 16.68 -1.08
CA GLY A 239 -7.08 15.64 -0.40
C GLY A 239 -7.92 14.89 0.62
N PHE A 240 -7.25 14.13 1.45
CA PHE A 240 -7.84 13.51 2.64
C PHE A 240 -6.98 13.79 3.86
N ILE A 241 -7.62 13.76 5.03
CA ILE A 241 -6.97 13.61 6.33
C ILE A 241 -7.43 12.30 6.94
N ALA A 242 -6.50 11.49 7.40
CA ALA A 242 -6.76 10.26 8.13
C ALA A 242 -6.03 10.31 9.48
N SER A 243 -6.69 9.88 10.55
CA SER A 243 -6.12 9.99 11.89
C SER A 243 -6.62 8.90 12.81
N ASP A 244 -5.76 8.55 13.76
CA ASP A 244 -6.02 7.65 14.88
C ASP A 244 -5.25 8.18 16.11
N VAL A 245 -5.32 7.50 17.24
CA VAL A 245 -4.61 7.87 18.46
C VAL A 245 -3.12 7.97 18.19
N GLY A 246 -2.57 9.18 18.30
CA GLY A 246 -1.14 9.43 18.16
C GLY A 246 -0.61 9.41 16.72
N ILE A 247 -1.46 9.41 15.69
CA ILE A 247 -1.04 9.49 14.28
C ILE A 247 -2.00 10.32 13.43
N CYS A 248 -1.45 11.11 12.51
CA CYS A 248 -2.22 11.84 11.51
C CYS A 248 -1.52 11.89 10.16
N GLU A 249 -2.29 11.64 9.11
CA GLU A 249 -1.85 11.50 7.73
C GLU A 249 -2.68 12.40 6.83
N ILE A 250 -2.03 13.14 5.95
CA ILE A 250 -2.67 14.02 4.98
C ILE A 250 -2.11 13.73 3.60
N GLY A 251 -2.99 13.31 2.69
CA GLY A 251 -2.69 13.19 1.27
C GLY A 251 -3.29 14.35 0.48
N ILE A 252 -2.50 14.98 -0.40
CA ILE A 252 -2.94 16.11 -1.26
C ILE A 252 -2.72 15.79 -2.74
N ALA A 253 -3.79 15.91 -3.53
CA ALA A 253 -3.80 15.61 -4.95
C ALA A 253 -3.24 16.74 -5.82
N PHE A 254 -2.48 16.36 -6.84
CA PHE A 254 -1.92 17.22 -7.87
C PHE A 254 -2.06 16.56 -9.24
N GLY A 255 -3.27 16.59 -9.79
CA GLY A 255 -3.59 15.96 -11.07
C GLY A 255 -3.40 14.45 -11.03
N ALA A 256 -2.34 13.95 -11.67
CA ALA A 256 -2.00 12.52 -11.71
C ALA A 256 -1.10 12.05 -10.55
N ASP A 257 -0.59 13.00 -9.78
CA ASP A 257 0.33 12.76 -8.67
C ASP A 257 -0.36 13.14 -7.36
N PHE A 258 0.18 12.67 -6.24
CA PHE A 258 -0.17 13.22 -4.92
C PHE A 258 1.06 13.09 -4.00
N PHE A 259 1.10 13.94 -2.98
CA PHE A 259 2.01 13.74 -1.86
C PHE A 259 1.23 13.39 -0.60
N GLU A 260 1.95 12.84 0.37
CA GLU A 260 1.43 12.45 1.65
C GLU A 260 2.41 12.82 2.75
N TRP A 261 1.91 13.50 3.79
CA TRP A 261 2.60 13.64 5.06
C TRP A 261 1.98 12.68 6.08
N SER A 262 2.81 11.94 6.80
CA SER A 262 2.40 11.07 7.91
C SER A 262 3.22 11.39 9.15
N VAL A 263 2.54 11.70 10.26
CA VAL A 263 3.16 12.10 11.52
C VAL A 263 2.63 11.23 12.65
N SER A 264 3.52 10.57 13.37
CA SER A 264 3.21 9.71 14.50
C SER A 264 4.01 10.11 15.73
N ALA A 265 3.37 10.10 16.89
CA ALA A 265 4.03 10.29 18.18
C ALA A 265 4.81 9.04 18.66
N GLY A 266 4.76 7.93 17.92
CA GLY A 266 5.43 6.68 18.28
C GLY A 266 4.61 5.81 19.24
N THR A 267 5.25 4.74 19.74
CA THR A 267 4.56 3.73 20.57
C THR A 267 4.58 4.15 22.05
N GLN A 268 3.38 4.41 22.60
CA GLN A 268 3.13 4.81 23.99
C GLN A 268 3.81 3.96 25.08
N ALA A 269 4.12 2.69 24.79
CA ALA A 269 4.59 1.75 25.80
C ALA A 269 6.04 1.99 26.27
N LEU A 270 6.82 2.81 25.58
CA LEU A 270 8.27 2.92 25.81
C LEU A 270 8.72 4.23 26.47
N THR A 271 7.95 5.32 26.34
CA THR A 271 8.39 6.65 26.81
C THR A 271 7.78 7.08 28.15
N GLY A 272 6.65 6.49 28.57
CA GLY A 272 5.97 6.86 29.81
C GLY A 272 5.33 8.27 29.83
N GLU A 273 5.49 9.05 28.75
CA GLU A 273 4.83 10.33 28.53
C GLU A 273 3.50 10.13 27.78
N GLN A 274 2.51 10.96 28.11
CA GLN A 274 1.29 11.02 27.30
C GLN A 274 1.64 11.58 25.91
N PRO A 275 1.19 10.93 24.83
CA PRO A 275 1.37 11.47 23.49
C PRO A 275 0.62 12.80 23.38
N PRO A 276 1.08 13.72 22.51
CA PRO A 276 0.31 14.91 22.21
C PRO A 276 -1.08 14.53 21.68
N PRO A 277 -2.09 15.37 21.91
CA PRO A 277 -3.43 15.17 21.36
C PRO A 277 -3.36 14.97 19.84
N THR A 278 -4.15 14.04 19.30
CA THR A 278 -4.19 13.77 17.85
C THR A 278 -4.47 15.05 17.05
N ASP A 279 -5.28 15.97 17.55
CA ASP A 279 -5.54 17.26 16.90
C ASP A 279 -4.26 18.10 16.71
N GLN A 280 -3.36 18.11 17.69
CA GLN A 280 -2.09 18.81 17.58
C GLN A 280 -1.19 18.17 16.52
N ILE A 281 -1.20 16.84 16.42
CA ILE A 281 -0.47 16.11 15.39
C ILE A 281 -1.06 16.46 14.01
N CYS A 282 -2.38 16.46 13.89
CA CYS A 282 -3.05 16.83 12.64
C CYS A 282 -2.84 18.28 12.21
N ASP A 283 -2.78 19.21 13.16
CA ASP A 283 -2.46 20.61 12.88
C ASP A 283 -1.03 20.75 12.34
N ALA A 284 -0.07 20.02 12.92
CA ALA A 284 1.30 19.96 12.40
C ALA A 284 1.35 19.35 10.99
N THR A 285 0.66 18.23 10.76
CA THR A 285 0.58 17.59 9.43
C THR A 285 -0.04 18.54 8.39
N ARG A 286 -1.07 19.31 8.79
CA ARG A 286 -1.74 20.29 7.93
C ARG A 286 -0.81 21.44 7.56
N GLU A 287 -0.05 21.97 8.53
CA GLU A 287 0.91 23.04 8.28
C GLU A 287 2.05 22.60 7.35
N MET A 288 2.60 21.40 7.54
CA MET A 288 3.62 20.86 6.63
C MET A 288 3.06 20.66 5.22
N SER A 289 1.82 20.18 5.10
CA SER A 289 1.14 20.03 3.81
C SER A 289 0.95 21.38 3.10
N ARG A 290 0.53 22.41 3.84
CA ARG A 290 0.40 23.80 3.34
C ARG A 290 1.73 24.32 2.81
N LEU A 291 2.80 24.19 3.58
CA LEU A 291 4.14 24.62 3.15
C LEU A 291 4.65 23.86 1.92
N SER A 292 4.38 22.55 1.82
CA SER A 292 4.72 21.77 0.64
C SER A 292 3.96 22.22 -0.61
N ILE A 293 2.70 22.65 -0.48
CA ILE A 293 1.91 23.22 -1.57
C ILE A 293 2.53 24.57 -1.99
N GLU A 294 2.75 25.49 -1.05
CA GLU A 294 3.28 26.83 -1.33
C GLU A 294 4.66 26.82 -1.99
N ARG A 295 5.48 25.83 -1.65
CA ARG A 295 6.85 25.69 -2.16
C ARG A 295 6.94 24.81 -3.41
N SER A 296 5.82 24.27 -3.88
CA SER A 296 5.78 23.46 -5.10
C SER A 296 5.91 24.31 -6.36
N SER A 297 6.53 23.76 -7.41
CA SER A 297 6.72 24.41 -8.72
C SER A 297 6.25 23.55 -9.88
#